data_AF-A0A3M5QTU2-F1
#
_entry.id   AF-A0A3M5QTU2-F1
#
_cell.length_a   1.000
_cell.length_b   1.000
_cell.length_c   1.000
_cell.angle_alpha   90.00
_cell.angle_beta   90.00
_cell.angle_gamma   90.00
#
_symmetry.space_group_name_H-M   'P 1'
#
loop_
_entity.id
_entity.type
_entity.pdbx_description
1 polymer ?
#
loop_
_entity_poly.entity_id
_entity_poly.type
_entity_poly.pdbx_seq_one_letter_code
_entity_poly.pdbx_strand_id
1 'polypeptide(L)'
;MGAALVAVLDSQVRKGMGINQINLRFSATPTLTVFGGIIGGLSAVAAFKEFKSLSTQLENSQSSVDPWLKIRKSLVGGQVAAYGAQAIVGIAYTSRALLGIISVDAATAGFMVWMSPIIWIIALLGVLYLIAWYLQQTPLQNFLSNCCWSRQRAHDQSPISQKRQMEELDRLYLILYAPRISFTAEEEALPADNRDGITYQGYIKTLTIDLPGATPNNIRLDLSMIGDPMDYQLWLETRGAPGLTELPHTVRNMGAHWLRNSTCEWIPAAQGQGLRLTGVFKRVDRELGSLPRSVSLRVRYGTPFTALYGVQGFIGGAQGLAFTVTPENGVIALCNDPTPKLDGAQVYKLGEQQCSVFLQPGIRR
;
A
#
# COMPACT_ATOMS: atom_id res chain seq x y z
N MET A 1 -14.55 9.99 2.95
CA MET A 1 -15.85 9.30 3.09
C MET A 1 -16.60 9.65 4.38
N GLY A 2 -15.94 10.02 5.49
CA GLY A 2 -16.63 10.36 6.76
C GLY A 2 -17.60 11.54 6.71
N ALA A 3 -17.27 12.63 6.01
CA ALA A 3 -18.14 13.82 5.95
C ALA A 3 -19.49 13.58 5.23
N ALA A 4 -19.49 12.76 4.18
CA ALA A 4 -20.72 12.37 3.47
C ALA A 4 -21.60 11.45 4.34
N LEU A 5 -20.98 10.54 5.11
CA LEU A 5 -21.68 9.70 6.07
C LEU A 5 -22.29 10.54 7.21
N VAL A 6 -21.56 11.55 7.71
CA VAL A 6 -22.06 12.51 8.73
C VAL A 6 -23.26 13.30 8.20
N ALA A 7 -23.19 13.82 6.97
CA ALA A 7 -24.30 14.57 6.38
C ALA A 7 -25.53 13.69 6.11
N VAL A 8 -25.33 12.44 5.67
CA VAL A 8 -26.42 11.49 5.44
C VAL A 8 -27.02 11.01 6.76
N LEU A 9 -26.21 10.72 7.78
CA LEU A 9 -26.69 10.32 9.11
C LEU A 9 -27.38 11.47 9.84
N ASP A 10 -26.86 12.69 9.80
CA ASP A 10 -27.50 13.87 10.40
C ASP A 10 -28.84 14.16 9.69
N SER A 11 -28.91 13.99 8.37
CA SER A 11 -30.14 14.12 7.59
C SER A 11 -31.17 13.01 7.89
N GLN A 12 -30.74 11.75 7.92
CA GLN A 12 -31.61 10.58 8.11
C GLN A 12 -32.09 10.43 9.57
N VAL A 13 -31.20 10.64 10.54
CA VAL A 13 -31.49 10.38 11.96
C VAL A 13 -32.05 11.62 12.66
N ARG A 14 -31.46 12.81 12.45
CA ARG A 14 -31.89 14.03 13.14
C ARG A 14 -33.10 14.68 12.48
N LYS A 15 -33.10 14.81 11.14
CA LYS A 15 -34.23 15.39 10.39
C LYS A 15 -35.31 14.37 10.02
N GLY A 16 -34.94 13.11 9.77
CA GLY A 16 -35.88 12.06 9.38
C GLY A 16 -36.62 11.37 10.54
N MET A 17 -35.97 11.18 11.69
CA MET A 17 -36.57 10.49 12.85
C MET A 17 -36.81 11.37 14.08
N GLY A 18 -36.34 12.63 14.11
CA GLY A 18 -36.54 13.54 15.24
C GLY A 18 -35.82 13.14 16.54
N ILE A 19 -34.86 12.21 16.47
CA ILE A 19 -34.20 11.61 17.63
C ILE A 19 -32.97 12.44 18.02
N ASN A 20 -33.18 13.42 18.91
CA ASN A 20 -32.09 14.20 19.51
C ASN A 20 -31.39 13.45 20.67
N GLN A 21 -31.94 12.32 21.11
CA GLN A 21 -31.49 11.55 22.27
C GLN A 21 -31.55 10.04 22.00
N ILE A 22 -30.47 9.32 22.28
CA ILE A 22 -30.48 7.84 22.30
C ILE A 22 -30.48 7.38 23.76
N ASN A 23 -31.46 6.56 24.13
CA ASN A 23 -31.48 5.91 25.44
C ASN A 23 -30.52 4.71 25.44
N LEU A 24 -29.34 4.91 26.01
CA LEU A 24 -28.35 3.85 26.19
C LEU A 24 -28.49 3.27 27.60
N ARG A 25 -29.22 2.15 27.68
CA ARG A 25 -29.57 1.29 28.83
C ARG A 25 -30.15 1.95 30.10
N PHE A 26 -29.76 3.16 30.53
CA PHE A 26 -30.34 3.88 31.68
C PHE A 26 -30.22 5.42 31.64
N SER A 27 -29.74 6.05 30.56
CA SER A 27 -29.64 7.52 30.45
C SER A 27 -29.80 8.04 29.02
N ALA A 28 -30.42 9.21 28.87
CA ALA A 28 -30.60 9.91 27.61
C ALA A 28 -29.27 10.53 27.16
N THR A 29 -28.69 10.01 26.08
CA THR A 29 -27.39 10.46 25.55
C THR A 29 -27.54 11.35 24.31
N PRO A 30 -26.72 12.40 24.16
CA PRO A 30 -26.74 13.23 22.97
C PRO A 30 -26.20 12.45 21.77
N THR A 31 -27.07 12.18 20.80
CA THR A 31 -26.77 11.40 19.59
C THR A 31 -25.56 11.97 18.82
N LEU A 32 -25.49 13.29 18.73
CA LEU A 32 -24.49 14.02 17.95
C LEU A 32 -23.06 13.86 18.52
N THR A 33 -22.91 13.83 19.85
CA THR A 33 -21.60 13.70 20.50
C THR A 33 -21.07 12.27 20.41
N VAL A 34 -21.97 11.28 20.54
CA VAL A 34 -21.66 9.85 20.41
C VAL A 34 -21.14 9.56 19.00
N PHE A 35 -21.89 9.96 17.97
CA PHE A 35 -21.46 9.77 16.59
C PHE A 35 -20.19 10.56 16.26
N GLY A 36 -20.06 11.79 16.77
CA GLY A 36 -18.83 12.57 16.65
C GLY A 36 -17.60 11.82 17.16
N GLY A 37 -17.73 11.20 18.34
CA GLY A 37 -16.69 10.39 18.97
C GLY A 37 -16.30 9.16 18.14
N ILE A 38 -17.29 8.36 17.73
CA ILE A 38 -17.08 7.13 16.96
C ILE A 38 -16.46 7.43 15.60
N ILE A 39 -17.02 8.40 14.86
CA ILE A 39 -16.56 8.75 13.52
C ILE A 39 -15.15 9.35 13.57
N GLY A 40 -14.87 10.21 14.54
CA GLY A 40 -13.53 10.74 14.79
C GLY A 40 -12.53 9.62 15.06
N GLY A 41 -12.89 8.66 15.93
CA GLY A 41 -12.04 7.52 16.27
C GLY A 41 -11.70 6.64 15.06
N LEU A 42 -12.72 6.21 14.30
CA LEU A 42 -12.51 5.40 13.09
C LEU A 42 -11.67 6.14 12.04
N SER A 43 -11.93 7.44 11.85
CA SER A 43 -11.19 8.26 10.88
C SER A 43 -9.73 8.47 11.30
N ALA A 44 -9.46 8.62 12.60
CA ALA A 44 -8.10 8.73 13.13
C ALA A 44 -7.30 7.44 12.92
N VAL A 45 -7.91 6.27 13.15
CA VAL A 45 -7.27 4.97 12.89
C VAL A 45 -6.95 4.78 11.41
N ALA A 46 -7.89 5.12 10.53
CA ALA A 46 -7.67 5.05 9.09
C ALA A 46 -6.51 5.97 8.64
N ALA A 47 -6.53 7.23 9.08
CA ALA A 47 -5.45 8.18 8.78
C ALA A 47 -4.10 7.73 9.35
N PHE A 48 -4.09 7.07 10.52
CA PHE A 48 -2.86 6.56 11.12
C PHE A 48 -2.25 5.41 10.31
N LYS A 49 -3.06 4.50 9.80
CA LYS A 49 -2.60 3.44 8.89
C LYS A 49 -1.97 4.02 7.64
N GLU A 50 -2.60 5.03 7.03
CA GLU A 50 -2.04 5.72 5.87
C GLU A 50 -0.73 6.45 6.21
N PHE A 51 -0.67 7.15 7.35
CA PHE A 51 0.55 7.82 7.82
C PHE A 51 1.73 6.85 7.98
N LYS A 52 1.46 5.67 8.56
CA LYS A 52 2.48 4.62 8.74
C LYS A 52 2.96 4.11 7.38
N SER A 53 2.03 3.79 6.47
CA SER A 53 2.36 3.36 5.11
C SER A 53 3.24 4.40 4.39
N LEU A 54 2.86 5.67 4.41
CA LEU A 54 3.64 6.74 3.78
C LEU A 54 5.01 6.93 4.43
N SER A 55 5.12 6.76 5.76
CA SER A 55 6.38 6.84 6.49
C SER A 55 7.35 5.75 6.06
N THR A 56 6.87 4.50 5.96
CA THR A 56 7.67 3.37 5.47
C THR A 56 8.09 3.57 4.02
N GLN A 57 7.21 4.08 3.15
CA GLN A 57 7.56 4.39 1.76
C GLN A 57 8.65 5.46 1.64
N LEU A 58 8.63 6.46 2.53
CA LEU A 58 9.62 7.54 2.57
C LEU A 58 10.98 7.08 3.09
N GLU A 59 10.99 6.26 4.15
CA GLU A 59 12.22 5.69 4.73
C GLU A 59 12.97 4.81 3.73
N ASN A 60 12.24 4.07 2.88
CA ASN A 60 12.82 3.18 1.88
C ASN A 60 13.19 3.88 0.55
N SER A 61 13.04 5.22 0.45
CA SER A 61 13.34 5.97 -0.78
C SER A 61 14.79 6.52 -0.77
N GLN A 62 15.62 6.04 -1.69
CA GLN A 62 17.07 6.25 -1.64
C GLN A 62 17.59 7.61 -2.10
N SER A 63 16.90 8.34 -2.99
CA SER A 63 17.35 9.69 -3.37
C SER A 63 16.27 10.49 -4.10
N SER A 64 16.16 11.75 -3.70
CA SER A 64 15.09 12.72 -4.02
C SER A 64 13.68 12.21 -3.75
N VAL A 65 13.34 12.24 -2.46
CA VAL A 65 11.95 12.18 -2.03
C VAL A 65 11.14 13.28 -2.75
N ASP A 66 10.05 12.90 -3.42
CA ASP A 66 9.09 13.85 -3.97
C ASP A 66 8.61 14.80 -2.84
N PRO A 67 8.81 16.13 -2.99
CA PRO A 67 8.31 17.11 -2.02
C PRO A 67 6.83 16.94 -1.70
N TRP A 68 6.00 16.52 -2.67
CA TRP A 68 4.57 16.31 -2.48
C TRP A 68 4.25 15.07 -1.63
N LEU A 69 5.06 14.01 -1.72
CA LEU A 69 4.93 12.83 -0.86
C LEU A 69 5.24 13.17 0.62
N LYS A 70 6.24 14.02 0.86
CA LYS A 70 6.53 14.56 2.22
C LYS A 70 5.39 15.43 2.74
N ILE A 71 4.86 16.32 1.89
CA ILE A 71 3.72 17.16 2.23
C ILE A 71 2.51 16.28 2.57
N ARG A 72 2.22 15.25 1.76
CA ARG A 72 1.13 14.30 2.02
C ARG A 72 1.29 13.58 3.35
N LYS A 73 2.49 13.08 3.71
CA LYS A 73 2.76 12.51 5.04
C LYS A 73 2.45 13.51 6.16
N SER A 74 2.90 14.76 6.03
CA SER A 74 2.63 15.80 7.04
C SER A 74 1.13 16.11 7.17
N LEU A 75 0.42 16.22 6.04
CA LEU A 75 -1.02 16.46 5.99
C LEU A 75 -1.82 15.32 6.62
N VAL A 76 -1.49 14.07 6.31
CA VAL A 76 -2.12 12.89 6.93
C VAL A 76 -1.82 12.84 8.43
N GLY A 77 -0.61 13.21 8.86
CA GLY A 77 -0.29 13.38 10.29
C GLY A 77 -1.17 14.43 10.97
N GLY A 78 -1.43 15.56 10.31
CA GLY A 78 -2.40 16.56 10.75
C GLY A 78 -3.83 16.01 10.83
N GLN A 79 -4.24 15.17 9.89
CA GLN A 79 -5.56 14.53 9.89
C GLN A 79 -5.71 13.56 11.08
N VAL A 80 -4.68 12.79 11.42
CA VAL A 80 -4.67 11.94 12.62
C VAL A 80 -4.95 12.78 13.88
N ALA A 81 -4.26 13.91 14.04
CA ALA A 81 -4.46 14.80 15.17
C ALA A 81 -5.87 15.42 15.19
N ALA A 82 -6.36 15.90 14.04
CA ALA A 82 -7.68 16.53 13.94
C ALA A 82 -8.84 15.55 14.20
N TYR A 83 -8.79 14.35 13.61
CA TYR A 83 -9.78 13.30 13.87
C TYR A 83 -9.68 12.76 15.30
N GLY A 84 -8.47 12.67 15.87
CA GLY A 84 -8.27 12.34 17.27
C GLY A 84 -8.89 13.36 18.22
N ALA A 85 -8.73 14.65 17.94
CA ALA A 85 -9.37 15.73 18.70
C ALA A 85 -10.90 15.64 18.64
N GLN A 86 -11.46 15.39 17.45
CA GLN A 86 -12.90 15.13 17.29
C GLN A 86 -13.37 13.95 18.16
N ALA A 87 -12.60 12.85 18.18
CA ALA A 87 -12.91 11.67 18.97
C ALA A 87 -12.96 12.00 20.47
N ILE A 88 -11.91 12.67 20.97
CA ILE A 88 -11.78 13.05 22.39
C ILE A 88 -12.91 13.98 22.81
N VAL A 89 -13.23 15.01 22.02
CA VAL A 89 -14.30 15.96 22.32
C VAL A 89 -15.66 15.23 22.34
N GLY A 90 -15.92 14.35 21.37
CA GLY A 90 -17.13 13.54 21.35
C GLY A 90 -17.28 12.64 22.58
N ILE A 91 -16.21 11.92 22.96
CA ILE A 91 -16.19 11.04 24.14
C ILE A 91 -16.33 11.84 25.44
N ALA A 92 -15.64 12.98 25.56
CA ALA A 92 -15.67 13.82 26.76
C ALA A 92 -17.06 14.39 27.04
N TYR A 93 -17.75 14.94 26.03
CA TYR A 93 -19.11 15.47 26.24
C TYR A 93 -20.14 14.36 26.42
N THR A 94 -19.97 13.22 25.73
CA THR A 94 -20.84 12.05 25.93
C THR A 94 -20.72 11.49 27.35
N SER A 95 -19.49 11.32 27.86
CA SER A 95 -19.25 10.82 29.22
C SER A 95 -19.76 11.76 30.29
N ARG A 96 -19.58 13.08 30.14
CA ARG A 96 -20.12 14.07 31.09
C ARG A 96 -21.64 14.12 31.12
N ALA A 97 -22.31 13.92 29.97
CA ALA A 97 -23.76 13.80 29.91
C ALA A 97 -24.25 12.48 30.56
N LEU A 98 -23.56 11.37 30.30
CA LEU A 98 -23.85 10.06 30.92
C LEU A 98 -23.73 10.07 32.44
N LEU A 99 -22.70 10.74 32.97
CA LEU A 99 -22.47 10.89 34.41
C LEU A 99 -23.41 11.92 35.08
N GLY A 100 -24.34 12.53 34.33
CA GLY A 100 -25.27 13.53 34.86
C GLY A 100 -24.62 14.86 35.28
N ILE A 101 -23.36 15.09 34.88
CA ILE A 101 -22.59 16.30 35.24
C ILE A 101 -23.09 17.51 34.46
N ILE A 102 -23.57 17.29 33.24
CA ILE A 102 -24.11 18.33 32.34
C ILE A 102 -25.39 17.81 31.68
N SER A 103 -26.31 18.72 31.33
CA SER A 103 -27.50 18.37 30.56
C SER A 103 -27.14 17.97 29.12
N VAL A 104 -28.03 17.24 28.47
CA VAL A 104 -27.89 16.84 27.06
C VAL A 104 -27.75 18.05 26.14
N ASP A 105 -28.51 19.11 26.41
CA ASP A 105 -28.47 20.34 25.61
C ASP A 105 -27.14 21.08 25.81
N ALA A 106 -26.64 21.16 27.05
CA ALA A 106 -25.34 21.76 27.35
C ALA A 106 -24.19 20.95 26.73
N ALA A 107 -24.28 19.62 26.73
CA ALA A 107 -23.31 18.75 26.09
C ALA A 107 -23.29 18.94 24.56
N THR A 108 -24.46 19.08 23.95
CA THR A 108 -24.61 19.28 22.51
C THR A 108 -24.09 20.65 22.09
N ALA A 109 -24.45 21.71 22.82
CA ALA A 109 -23.95 23.06 22.57
C ALA A 109 -22.43 23.14 22.74
N GLY A 110 -21.89 22.58 23.84
CA GLY A 110 -20.45 22.53 24.09
C GLY A 110 -19.69 21.78 23.01
N PHE A 111 -20.21 20.64 22.56
CA PHE A 111 -19.63 19.89 21.45
C PHE A 111 -19.64 20.67 20.14
N MET A 112 -20.73 21.37 19.78
CA MET A 112 -20.80 22.16 18.54
C MET A 112 -19.79 23.32 18.52
N VAL A 113 -19.58 23.97 19.67
CA VAL A 113 -18.60 25.06 19.82
C VAL A 113 -17.19 24.55 19.49
N TRP A 114 -16.82 23.38 20.00
CA TRP A 114 -15.50 22.78 19.74
C TRP A 114 -15.38 22.13 18.36
N MET A 115 -16.47 21.58 17.83
CA MET A 115 -16.47 20.94 16.52
C MET A 115 -16.34 21.93 15.38
N SER A 116 -16.85 23.15 15.54
CA SER A 116 -16.79 24.18 14.50
C SER A 116 -15.36 24.44 14.01
N PRO A 117 -14.36 24.76 14.86
CA PRO A 117 -12.97 24.91 14.42
C PRO A 117 -12.35 23.60 13.92
N ILE A 118 -12.67 22.46 14.55
CA ILE A 118 -12.11 21.14 14.16
C ILE A 118 -12.54 20.76 12.74
N ILE A 119 -13.81 20.99 12.38
CA ILE A 119 -14.34 20.70 11.04
C ILE A 119 -13.63 21.54 9.98
N TRP A 120 -13.38 22.83 10.26
CA TRP A 120 -12.62 23.69 9.36
C TRP A 120 -11.19 23.20 9.14
N ILE A 121 -10.52 22.75 10.21
CA ILE A 121 -9.18 22.15 10.12
C ILE A 121 -9.20 20.88 9.28
N ILE A 122 -10.16 19.98 9.52
CA ILE A 122 -10.32 18.73 8.75
C ILE A 122 -10.57 19.05 7.27
N ALA A 123 -11.45 20.01 6.98
CA ALA A 123 -11.76 20.43 5.61
C ALA A 123 -10.52 21.00 4.91
N LEU A 124 -9.79 21.90 5.56
CA LEU A 124 -8.55 22.48 5.03
C LEU A 124 -7.51 21.40 4.75
N LEU A 125 -7.27 20.49 5.71
CA LEU A 125 -6.33 19.38 5.53
C LEU A 125 -6.77 18.43 4.41
N GLY A 126 -8.08 18.21 4.25
CA GLY A 126 -8.63 17.41 3.14
C GLY A 126 -8.40 18.07 1.77
N VAL A 127 -8.62 19.38 1.66
CA VAL A 127 -8.35 20.14 0.43
C VAL A 127 -6.86 20.13 0.10
N LEU A 128 -5.99 20.41 1.08
CA LEU A 128 -4.54 20.37 0.90
C LEU A 128 -4.07 18.97 0.51
N TYR A 129 -4.67 17.92 1.07
CA TYR A 129 -4.38 16.54 0.71
C TYR A 129 -4.72 16.25 -0.75
N LEU A 130 -5.88 16.70 -1.24
CA LEU A 130 -6.28 16.53 -2.64
C LEU A 130 -5.35 17.31 -3.59
N ILE A 131 -4.96 18.53 -3.21
CA ILE A 131 -3.99 19.32 -3.97
C ILE A 131 -2.65 18.59 -4.03
N ALA A 132 -2.14 18.10 -2.90
CA ALA A 132 -0.88 17.39 -2.84
C ALA A 132 -0.91 16.06 -3.62
N TRP A 133 -2.04 15.37 -3.61
CA TRP A 133 -2.26 14.16 -4.41
C TRP A 133 -2.31 14.47 -5.91
N TYR A 134 -3.01 15.54 -6.30
CA TYR A 134 -3.14 15.94 -7.71
C TYR A 134 -1.82 16.46 -8.29
N LEU A 135 -1.06 17.22 -7.50
CA LEU A 135 0.23 17.79 -7.91
C LEU A 135 1.40 16.86 -7.67
N GLN A 136 1.16 15.66 -7.13
CA GLN A 136 2.19 14.65 -6.92
C GLN A 136 2.94 14.41 -8.23
N GLN A 137 4.22 14.76 -8.27
CA GLN A 137 4.98 14.75 -9.51
C GLN A 137 5.29 13.31 -9.90
N THR A 138 5.18 13.00 -11.19
CA THR A 138 5.70 11.72 -11.67
C THR A 138 7.21 11.69 -11.46
N PRO A 139 7.81 10.53 -11.15
CA PRO A 139 9.26 10.42 -10.92
C PRO A 139 10.09 10.95 -12.11
N LEU A 140 9.54 10.92 -13.33
CA LEU A 140 10.12 11.52 -14.52
C LEU A 140 10.22 13.06 -14.43
N GLN A 141 9.18 13.75 -13.96
CA GLN A 141 9.19 15.21 -13.82
C GLN A 141 10.23 15.67 -12.79
N ASN A 142 10.33 14.97 -11.66
CA ASN A 142 11.31 15.25 -10.61
C ASN A 142 12.76 14.96 -11.07
N PHE A 143 12.95 13.96 -11.93
CA PHE A 143 14.24 13.72 -12.57
C PHE A 143 14.59 14.84 -13.56
N LEU A 144 13.67 15.19 -14.46
CA LEU A 144 13.91 16.23 -15.47
C LEU A 144 14.19 17.60 -14.84
N SER A 145 13.57 17.92 -13.68
CA SER A 145 13.85 19.17 -12.96
C SER A 145 15.22 19.21 -12.28
N ASN A 146 15.84 18.07 -11.99
CA ASN A 146 17.09 18.00 -11.22
C ASN A 146 18.30 17.47 -12.02
N CYS A 147 18.10 16.98 -13.24
CA CYS A 147 19.15 16.36 -14.06
C CYS A 147 19.80 17.30 -15.08
N CYS A 148 20.72 16.75 -15.88
CA CYS A 148 21.47 17.41 -16.97
C CYS A 148 20.67 18.38 -17.86
N TRP A 149 19.35 18.19 -18.01
CA TRP A 149 18.47 19.00 -18.86
C TRP A 149 17.65 20.05 -18.10
N SER A 150 17.87 20.18 -16.79
CA SER A 150 17.19 21.18 -15.97
C SER A 150 17.72 22.59 -16.25
N ARG A 151 16.81 23.56 -16.18
CA ARG A 151 17.12 24.99 -16.30
C ARG A 151 18.14 25.47 -15.24
N GLN A 152 18.21 24.74 -14.12
CA GLN A 152 19.12 25.03 -13.01
C GLN A 152 20.57 24.64 -13.30
N ARG A 153 20.81 23.59 -14.10
CA ARG A 153 22.16 23.18 -14.53
C ARG A 153 22.64 23.89 -15.79
N ALA A 154 21.73 24.44 -16.62
CA ALA A 154 22.12 25.28 -17.75
C ALA A 154 23.03 26.47 -17.36
N HIS A 155 23.05 26.82 -16.07
CA HIS A 155 23.87 27.87 -15.49
C HIS A 155 25.27 27.41 -15.03
N ASP A 156 25.51 26.10 -14.88
CA ASP A 156 26.78 25.51 -14.45
C ASP A 156 27.32 24.61 -15.58
N GLN A 157 28.32 25.14 -16.31
CA GLN A 157 28.93 24.50 -17.49
C GLN A 157 30.12 23.60 -17.13
N SER A 158 30.31 23.28 -15.85
CA SER A 158 31.43 22.43 -15.43
C SER A 158 31.34 21.03 -16.08
N PRO A 159 32.47 20.47 -16.55
CA PRO A 159 32.49 19.16 -17.20
C PRO A 159 32.02 18.09 -16.21
N ILE A 160 31.02 17.31 -16.63
CA ILE A 160 30.44 16.25 -15.81
C ILE A 160 31.41 15.07 -15.84
N SER A 161 31.77 14.56 -14.66
CA SER A 161 32.55 13.32 -14.59
C SER A 161 31.77 12.14 -15.20
N GLN A 162 32.46 11.25 -15.91
CA GLN A 162 31.83 10.07 -16.55
C GLN A 162 31.03 9.24 -15.55
N LYS A 163 31.51 9.12 -14.30
CA LYS A 163 30.80 8.41 -13.22
C LYS A 163 29.42 9.01 -12.93
N ARG A 164 29.32 10.34 -12.82
CA ARG A 164 28.04 11.02 -12.55
C ARG A 164 27.07 10.91 -13.74
N GLN A 165 27.59 10.92 -14.97
CA GLN A 165 26.76 10.69 -16.16
C GLN A 165 26.15 9.29 -16.17
N MET A 166 26.91 8.26 -15.79
CA MET A 166 26.41 6.89 -15.68
C MET A 166 25.38 6.74 -14.56
N GLU A 167 25.59 7.37 -13.40
CA GLU A 167 24.62 7.36 -12.28
C GLU A 167 23.29 8.04 -12.66
N GLU A 168 23.35 9.19 -13.35
CA GLU A 168 22.13 9.88 -13.82
C GLU A 168 21.40 9.06 -14.89
N LEU A 169 22.13 8.40 -15.78
CA LEU A 169 21.56 7.55 -16.81
C LEU A 169 20.93 6.28 -16.23
N ASP A 170 21.59 5.61 -15.29
CA ASP A 170 21.03 4.46 -14.56
C ASP A 170 19.73 4.85 -13.84
N ARG A 171 19.71 6.04 -13.24
CA ARG A 171 18.51 6.60 -12.62
C ARG A 171 17.38 6.84 -13.62
N LEU A 172 17.67 7.36 -14.81
CA LEU A 172 16.67 7.48 -15.88
C LEU A 172 16.12 6.10 -16.30
N TYR A 173 17.01 5.11 -16.42
CA TYR A 173 16.60 3.73 -16.74
C TYR A 173 15.68 3.14 -15.67
N LEU A 174 16.01 3.34 -14.39
CA LEU A 174 15.13 2.93 -13.28
C LEU A 174 13.76 3.60 -13.38
N ILE A 175 13.69 4.89 -13.69
CA ILE A 175 12.40 5.59 -13.80
C ILE A 175 11.55 5.07 -14.96
N LEU A 176 12.19 4.78 -16.10
CA LEU A 176 11.47 4.39 -17.32
C LEU A 176 11.09 2.91 -17.33
N TYR A 177 11.97 2.05 -16.82
CA TYR A 177 11.91 0.61 -17.03
C TYR A 177 11.85 -0.20 -15.73
N ALA A 178 11.74 0.43 -14.56
CA ALA A 178 11.48 -0.31 -13.33
C ALA A 178 10.21 -1.19 -13.47
N PRO A 179 10.27 -2.45 -13.03
CA PRO A 179 9.10 -3.30 -12.89
C PRO A 179 8.03 -2.60 -12.06
N ARG A 180 6.81 -2.55 -12.59
CA ARG A 180 5.65 -2.00 -11.88
C ARG A 180 4.87 -3.16 -11.32
N ILE A 181 4.70 -3.15 -10.00
CA ILE A 181 3.99 -4.21 -9.29
C ILE A 181 2.65 -3.66 -8.85
N SER A 182 1.60 -4.42 -9.11
CA SER A 182 0.26 -4.17 -8.59
C SER A 182 -0.31 -5.46 -8.04
N PHE A 183 -1.26 -5.36 -7.12
CA PHE A 183 -1.85 -6.51 -6.47
C PHE A 183 -3.31 -6.25 -6.13
N THR A 184 -4.06 -7.32 -5.93
CA THR A 184 -5.38 -7.27 -5.30
C THR A 184 -5.34 -8.02 -3.98
N ALA A 185 -5.98 -7.45 -2.97
CA ALA A 185 -6.11 -8.06 -1.66
C ALA A 185 -7.54 -8.53 -1.41
N GLU A 186 -7.67 -9.54 -0.57
CA GLU A 186 -8.93 -10.07 -0.05
C GLU A 186 -8.86 -10.04 1.48
N GLU A 187 -9.92 -9.58 2.13
CA GLU A 187 -10.02 -9.61 3.59
C GLU A 187 -10.86 -10.81 4.00
N GLU A 188 -10.38 -11.57 4.97
CA GLU A 188 -11.10 -12.70 5.55
C GLU A 188 -11.36 -12.43 7.04
N ALA A 189 -12.60 -12.68 7.46
CA ALA A 189 -12.99 -12.60 8.86
C ALA A 189 -12.56 -13.88 9.56
N LEU A 190 -11.62 -13.75 10.50
CA LEU A 190 -11.10 -14.84 11.31
C LEU A 190 -11.64 -14.73 12.74
N PRO A 191 -11.89 -15.85 13.43
CA PRO A 191 -12.20 -15.81 14.85
C PRO A 191 -11.02 -15.24 15.63
N ALA A 192 -11.31 -14.37 16.58
CA ALA A 192 -10.29 -13.73 17.42
C ALA A 192 -10.72 -13.71 18.89
N ASP A 193 -9.75 -13.78 19.78
CA ASP A 193 -9.96 -13.61 21.23
C ASP A 193 -10.04 -12.11 21.59
N ASN A 194 -10.99 -11.42 20.98
CA ASN A 194 -11.30 -10.02 21.24
C ASN A 194 -12.79 -9.88 21.57
N ARG A 195 -13.21 -8.68 22.01
CA ARG A 195 -14.60 -8.42 22.41
C ARG A 195 -15.62 -8.72 21.30
N ASP A 196 -15.21 -8.58 20.05
CA ASP A 196 -16.06 -8.76 18.88
C ASP A 196 -16.05 -10.21 18.35
N GLY A 197 -15.17 -11.07 18.88
CA GLY A 197 -14.99 -12.45 18.46
C GLY A 197 -14.40 -12.63 17.05
N ILE A 198 -14.10 -11.54 16.35
CA ILE A 198 -13.64 -11.54 14.95
C ILE A 198 -12.51 -10.53 14.72
N THR A 199 -11.58 -10.88 13.83
CA THR A 199 -10.57 -9.99 13.27
C THR A 199 -10.56 -10.11 11.75
N TYR A 200 -10.30 -9.02 11.05
CA TYR A 200 -10.18 -9.02 9.59
C TYR A 200 -8.71 -9.08 9.21
N GLN A 201 -8.33 -10.12 8.49
CA GLN A 201 -6.97 -10.31 8.01
C GLN A 201 -6.92 -10.11 6.49
N GLY A 202 -6.07 -9.20 6.04
CA GLY A 202 -5.81 -8.99 4.62
C GLY A 202 -4.85 -10.05 4.06
N TYR A 203 -5.18 -10.55 2.88
CA TYR A 203 -4.39 -11.51 2.12
C TYR A 203 -4.20 -11.07 0.68
N ILE A 204 -3.09 -11.46 0.06
CA ILE A 204 -2.79 -11.14 -1.34
C ILE A 204 -3.39 -12.21 -2.24
N LYS A 205 -4.34 -11.81 -3.09
CA LYS A 205 -5.07 -12.71 -4.00
C LYS A 205 -4.41 -12.78 -5.36
N THR A 206 -4.13 -11.62 -5.97
CA THR A 206 -3.46 -11.55 -7.28
C THR A 206 -2.26 -10.63 -7.20
N LEU A 207 -1.26 -10.94 -8.02
CA LEU A 207 -0.07 -10.13 -8.21
C LEU A 207 0.17 -9.97 -9.70
N THR A 208 0.37 -8.73 -10.13
CA THR A 208 0.66 -8.35 -11.50
C THR A 208 2.00 -7.63 -11.55
N ILE A 209 2.87 -8.07 -12.46
CA ILE A 209 4.21 -7.53 -12.69
C ILE A 209 4.25 -7.03 -14.14
N ASP A 210 4.32 -5.71 -14.31
CA ASP A 210 4.52 -5.08 -15.61
C ASP A 210 6.00 -4.74 -15.80
N LEU A 211 6.57 -5.15 -16.92
CA LEU A 211 7.95 -4.93 -17.34
C LEU A 211 7.94 -4.03 -18.58
N PRO A 212 8.07 -2.70 -18.40
CA PRO A 212 8.12 -1.77 -19.53
C PRO A 212 9.34 -2.03 -20.41
N GLY A 213 9.22 -1.83 -21.72
CA GLY A 213 10.33 -1.98 -22.67
C GLY A 213 10.74 -3.42 -22.99
N ALA A 214 10.01 -4.41 -22.47
CA ALA A 214 10.28 -5.81 -22.75
C ALA A 214 9.94 -6.15 -24.20
N THR A 215 10.82 -6.92 -24.86
CA THR A 215 10.64 -7.36 -26.24
C THR A 215 10.60 -8.88 -26.34
N PRO A 216 9.79 -9.46 -27.25
CA PRO A 216 9.65 -10.92 -27.34
C PRO A 216 10.94 -11.68 -27.66
N ASN A 217 11.86 -11.04 -28.39
CA ASN A 217 12.99 -11.74 -29.02
C ASN A 217 14.25 -11.79 -28.16
N ASN A 218 14.35 -11.03 -27.07
CA ASN A 218 15.59 -10.93 -26.27
C ASN A 218 15.34 -10.58 -24.80
N ILE A 219 14.24 -11.06 -24.22
CA ILE A 219 13.96 -10.82 -22.81
C ILE A 219 14.82 -11.72 -21.91
N ARG A 220 15.55 -11.11 -20.97
CA ARG A 220 16.15 -11.83 -19.84
C ARG A 220 15.36 -11.50 -18.59
N LEU A 221 14.74 -12.51 -18.01
CA LEU A 221 13.89 -12.32 -16.84
C LEU A 221 14.16 -13.44 -15.84
N ASP A 222 14.60 -13.08 -14.64
CA ASP A 222 14.60 -13.97 -13.49
C ASP A 222 13.64 -13.46 -12.43
N LEU A 223 12.89 -14.38 -11.84
CA LEU A 223 11.95 -14.11 -10.76
C LEU A 223 12.29 -14.97 -9.55
N SER A 224 12.39 -14.37 -8.38
CA SER A 224 12.42 -15.08 -7.10
C SER A 224 11.29 -14.57 -6.23
N MET A 225 10.57 -15.44 -5.53
CA MET A 225 9.40 -15.04 -4.76
C MET A 225 9.22 -15.90 -3.52
N ILE A 226 9.02 -15.24 -2.39
CA ILE A 226 8.67 -15.83 -1.10
C ILE A 226 7.40 -15.16 -0.57
N GLY A 227 6.67 -15.87 0.26
CA GLY A 227 5.53 -15.30 0.99
C GLY A 227 5.25 -16.08 2.26
N ASP A 228 4.32 -15.59 3.08
CA ASP A 228 3.94 -16.16 4.38
C ASP A 228 2.48 -16.69 4.40
N PRO A 229 2.15 -17.72 3.59
CA PRO A 229 0.87 -18.39 3.75
C PRO A 229 0.77 -19.06 5.14
N MET A 230 -0.45 -19.35 5.59
CA MET A 230 -0.67 -20.17 6.77
C MET A 230 -0.13 -21.57 6.52
N ASP A 231 0.68 -22.06 7.46
CA ASP A 231 1.21 -23.42 7.42
C ASP A 231 0.19 -24.40 8.01
N TYR A 232 -0.43 -25.18 7.14
CA TYR A 232 -1.50 -26.10 7.54
C TYR A 232 -0.99 -27.25 8.42
N GLN A 233 0.23 -27.74 8.18
CA GLN A 233 0.80 -28.84 8.96
C GLN A 233 1.13 -28.37 10.38
N LEU A 234 1.81 -27.23 10.49
CA LEU A 234 2.12 -26.65 11.78
C LEU A 234 0.84 -26.32 12.55
N TRP A 235 -0.20 -25.85 11.86
CA TRP A 235 -1.51 -25.63 12.48
C TRP A 235 -2.15 -26.92 12.99
N LEU A 236 -2.07 -28.03 12.25
CA LEU A 236 -2.58 -29.32 12.71
C LEU A 236 -1.85 -29.85 13.95
N GLU A 237 -0.56 -29.58 14.07
CA GLU A 237 0.26 -30.00 15.23
C GLU A 237 0.00 -29.13 16.46
N THR A 238 -0.30 -27.85 16.24
CA THR A 238 -0.43 -26.85 17.32
C THR A 238 -1.86 -26.53 17.70
N ARG A 239 -2.86 -26.95 16.91
CA ARG A 239 -4.28 -26.72 17.23
C ARG A 239 -4.64 -27.38 18.56
N GLY A 240 -5.19 -26.57 19.48
CA GLY A 240 -5.57 -27.02 20.82
C GLY A 240 -4.47 -26.90 21.87
N ALA A 241 -3.26 -26.45 21.49
CA ALA A 241 -2.24 -26.08 22.47
C ALA A 241 -2.67 -24.80 23.21
N PRO A 242 -2.52 -24.74 24.55
CA PRO A 242 -2.87 -23.56 25.32
C PRO A 242 -1.97 -22.38 24.92
N GLY A 243 -2.57 -21.25 24.55
CA GLY A 243 -1.86 -20.02 24.17
C GLY A 243 -1.67 -19.78 22.68
N LEU A 244 -2.12 -20.68 21.78
CA LEU A 244 -2.19 -20.36 20.35
C LEU A 244 -3.44 -19.54 20.04
N THR A 245 -3.27 -18.21 20.01
CA THR A 245 -4.29 -17.26 19.56
C THR A 245 -4.16 -16.91 18.08
N GLU A 246 -3.01 -17.16 17.45
CA GLU A 246 -2.74 -16.80 16.06
C GLU A 246 -2.43 -18.02 15.18
N LEU A 247 -2.84 -17.94 13.91
CA LEU A 247 -2.54 -18.97 12.91
C LEU A 247 -1.03 -18.97 12.62
N PRO A 248 -0.37 -20.14 12.53
CA PRO A 248 1.04 -20.20 12.22
C PRO A 248 1.29 -19.82 10.75
N HIS A 249 2.14 -18.81 10.53
CA HIS A 249 2.56 -18.36 9.21
C HIS A 249 4.07 -18.57 9.04
N THR A 250 4.45 -19.22 7.94
CA THR A 250 5.85 -19.55 7.67
C THR A 250 6.25 -19.01 6.32
N VAL A 251 7.39 -18.31 6.27
CA VAL A 251 7.96 -17.81 5.02
C VAL A 251 8.42 -18.99 4.17
N ARG A 252 7.87 -19.14 2.98
CA ARG A 252 8.18 -20.23 2.04
C ARG A 252 8.26 -19.71 0.61
N ASN A 253 8.83 -20.52 -0.28
CA ASN A 253 8.89 -20.19 -1.70
C ASN A 253 7.49 -20.24 -2.33
N MET A 254 7.08 -19.14 -2.95
CA MET A 254 5.78 -18.99 -3.59
C MET A 254 5.87 -18.87 -5.12
N GLY A 255 7.09 -18.81 -5.68
CA GLY A 255 7.32 -18.56 -7.10
C GLY A 255 6.75 -19.64 -8.00
N ALA A 256 7.04 -20.92 -7.75
CA ALA A 256 6.46 -22.00 -8.55
C ALA A 256 4.93 -22.06 -8.46
N HIS A 257 4.38 -21.84 -7.27
CA HIS A 257 2.93 -21.84 -7.05
C HIS A 257 2.24 -20.70 -7.81
N TRP A 258 2.79 -19.49 -7.75
CA TRP A 258 2.29 -18.34 -8.49
C TRP A 258 2.44 -18.51 -10.01
N LEU A 259 3.62 -18.94 -10.48
CA LEU A 259 3.90 -19.14 -11.91
C LEU A 259 2.94 -20.13 -12.57
N ARG A 260 2.59 -21.23 -11.89
CA ARG A 260 1.60 -22.21 -12.38
C ARG A 260 0.22 -21.61 -12.63
N ASN A 261 -0.14 -20.56 -11.89
CA ASN A 261 -1.41 -19.85 -11.98
C ASN A 261 -1.25 -18.47 -12.63
N SER A 262 -0.17 -18.25 -13.37
CA SER A 262 0.12 -16.98 -14.04
C SER A 262 -0.26 -17.02 -15.52
N THR A 263 -0.64 -15.86 -16.04
CA THR A 263 -0.76 -15.58 -17.47
C THR A 263 0.24 -14.52 -17.83
N CYS A 264 0.58 -14.48 -19.11
CA CYS A 264 1.55 -13.56 -19.62
C CYS A 264 1.04 -12.94 -20.92
N GLU A 265 1.09 -11.61 -20.96
CA GLU A 265 0.51 -10.81 -22.03
C GLU A 265 1.50 -9.75 -22.49
N TRP A 266 1.68 -9.65 -23.80
CA TRP A 266 2.49 -8.60 -24.41
C TRP A 266 1.68 -7.32 -24.51
N ILE A 267 2.20 -6.24 -23.93
CA ILE A 267 1.59 -4.92 -24.01
C ILE A 267 1.93 -4.33 -25.40
N PRO A 268 0.93 -3.94 -26.21
CA PRO A 268 1.17 -3.37 -27.53
C PRO A 268 1.97 -2.07 -27.49
N ALA A 269 2.65 -1.74 -28.59
CA ALA A 269 3.45 -0.52 -28.71
C ALA A 269 2.64 0.76 -28.46
N ALA A 270 1.38 0.80 -28.91
CA ALA A 270 0.47 1.93 -28.66
C ALA A 270 0.19 2.19 -27.16
N GLN A 271 0.41 1.20 -26.29
CA GLN A 271 0.21 1.29 -24.84
C GLN A 271 1.54 1.35 -24.06
N GLY A 272 2.67 1.51 -24.76
CA GLY A 272 3.98 1.69 -24.14
C GLY A 272 4.93 0.49 -24.21
N GLN A 273 4.59 -0.56 -24.96
CA GLN A 273 5.39 -1.77 -25.21
C GLN A 273 6.01 -2.44 -23.97
N GLY A 274 5.63 -3.67 -23.69
CA GLY A 274 6.23 -4.39 -22.57
C GLY A 274 5.61 -5.74 -22.32
N LEU A 275 5.88 -6.27 -21.13
CA LEU A 275 5.39 -7.57 -20.71
C LEU A 275 4.60 -7.45 -19.42
N ARG A 276 3.38 -8.00 -19.40
CA ARG A 276 2.56 -8.13 -18.20
C ARG A 276 2.54 -9.59 -17.77
N LEU A 277 2.88 -9.85 -16.51
CA LEU A 277 2.70 -11.15 -15.86
C LEU A 277 1.64 -11.00 -14.79
N THR A 278 0.54 -11.72 -14.90
CA THR A 278 -0.55 -11.67 -13.92
C THR A 278 -0.74 -13.06 -13.34
N GLY A 279 -0.65 -13.22 -12.02
CA GLY A 279 -0.87 -14.53 -11.40
C GLY A 279 -1.71 -14.46 -10.14
N VAL A 280 -2.40 -15.56 -9.88
CA VAL A 280 -3.32 -15.71 -8.75
C VAL A 280 -2.73 -16.67 -7.72
N PHE A 281 -2.76 -16.28 -6.45
CA PHE A 281 -2.51 -17.20 -5.35
C PHE A 281 -3.80 -17.98 -5.07
N LYS A 282 -3.70 -19.31 -5.08
CA LYS A 282 -4.79 -20.20 -4.68
C LYS A 282 -4.47 -20.85 -3.35
N ARG A 283 -5.51 -21.20 -2.61
CA ARG A 283 -5.37 -22.10 -1.46
C ARG A 283 -5.06 -23.49 -2.00
N VAL A 284 -4.17 -24.21 -1.33
CA VAL A 284 -3.84 -25.59 -1.65
C VAL A 284 -4.22 -26.41 -0.45
N ASP A 285 -5.22 -27.26 -0.62
CA ASP A 285 -5.73 -28.08 0.46
C ASP A 285 -4.60 -28.87 1.12
N ARG A 286 -4.54 -28.77 2.46
CA ARG A 286 -3.55 -29.44 3.32
C ARG A 286 -2.09 -29.01 3.18
N GLU A 287 -1.79 -28.00 2.35
CA GLU A 287 -0.44 -27.39 2.26
C GLU A 287 -0.49 -25.91 2.64
N LEU A 288 -1.30 -25.14 1.94
CA LEU A 288 -1.47 -23.70 2.14
C LEU A 288 -2.84 -23.46 2.77
N GLY A 289 -2.88 -23.34 4.10
CA GLY A 289 -4.12 -23.12 4.85
C GLY A 289 -4.78 -21.77 4.55
N SER A 290 -4.01 -20.81 4.01
CA SER A 290 -4.47 -19.49 3.61
C SER A 290 -3.68 -18.97 2.41
N LEU A 291 -4.15 -17.86 1.86
CA LEU A 291 -3.37 -17.00 0.97
C LEU A 291 -2.20 -16.33 1.74
N PRO A 292 -1.15 -15.82 1.06
CA PRO A 292 -0.05 -15.12 1.73
C PRO A 292 -0.48 -13.73 2.23
N ARG A 293 -0.02 -13.32 3.41
CA ARG A 293 -0.26 -11.96 3.96
C ARG A 293 0.75 -10.95 3.44
N SER A 294 1.92 -11.43 3.10
CA SER A 294 3.06 -10.70 2.55
C SER A 294 3.71 -11.52 1.45
N VAL A 295 4.16 -10.84 0.40
CA VAL A 295 4.94 -11.45 -0.67
C VAL A 295 6.15 -10.58 -0.93
N SER A 296 7.34 -11.15 -0.79
CA SER A 296 8.58 -10.51 -1.21
C SER A 296 9.07 -11.14 -2.50
N LEU A 297 9.39 -10.33 -3.50
CA LEU A 297 9.87 -10.80 -4.78
C LEU A 297 11.07 -10.01 -5.27
N ARG A 298 11.90 -10.67 -6.07
CA ARG A 298 13.04 -10.08 -6.78
C ARG A 298 12.87 -10.32 -8.26
N VAL A 299 12.97 -9.23 -9.01
CA VAL A 299 12.85 -9.23 -10.47
C VAL A 299 14.18 -8.77 -11.05
N ARG A 300 14.83 -9.67 -11.80
CA ARG A 300 16.01 -9.35 -12.60
C ARG A 300 15.58 -9.33 -14.05
N TYR A 301 15.35 -8.13 -14.57
CA TYR A 301 14.82 -7.94 -15.90
C TYR A 301 15.82 -7.13 -16.75
N GLY A 302 16.16 -7.66 -17.93
CA GLY A 302 17.04 -7.02 -18.89
C GLY A 302 16.27 -6.53 -20.12
N THR A 303 16.59 -5.33 -20.57
CA THR A 303 16.12 -4.76 -21.84
C THR A 303 17.21 -4.91 -22.91
N PRO A 304 16.88 -4.80 -24.21
CA PRO A 304 17.90 -4.69 -25.25
C PRO A 304 18.90 -3.55 -24.99
N PHE A 305 18.49 -2.49 -24.28
CA PHE A 305 19.36 -1.39 -23.90
C PHE A 305 20.34 -1.79 -22.79
N THR A 306 19.92 -2.54 -21.75
CA THR A 306 20.84 -3.00 -20.70
C THR A 306 21.92 -3.94 -21.25
N ALA A 307 21.66 -4.63 -22.37
CA ALA A 307 22.67 -5.44 -23.06
C ALA A 307 23.78 -4.61 -23.73
N LEU A 308 23.52 -3.35 -24.11
CA LEU A 308 24.50 -2.47 -24.76
C LEU A 308 25.55 -1.91 -23.79
N TYR A 309 25.26 -1.85 -22.48
CA TYR A 309 26.12 -1.21 -21.49
C TYR A 309 27.20 -2.10 -20.87
N GLY A 310 27.32 -3.37 -21.27
CA GLY A 310 28.48 -4.23 -21.00
C GLY A 310 28.75 -4.60 -19.52
N VAL A 311 28.06 -3.98 -18.56
CA VAL A 311 28.27 -4.22 -17.12
C VAL A 311 26.91 -4.45 -16.46
N GLN A 312 26.62 -5.72 -16.15
CA GLN A 312 25.44 -6.21 -15.44
C GLN A 312 24.09 -5.86 -16.12
N GLY A 313 23.74 -6.63 -17.15
CA GLY A 313 22.60 -6.40 -18.05
C GLY A 313 21.18 -6.51 -17.48
N PHE A 314 20.96 -6.21 -16.19
CA PHE A 314 19.66 -6.17 -15.54
C PHE A 314 19.38 -4.78 -14.94
N ILE A 315 18.12 -4.37 -14.94
CA ILE A 315 17.66 -3.13 -14.31
C ILE A 315 17.80 -3.27 -12.80
N GLY A 316 18.43 -2.27 -12.15
CA GLY A 316 18.76 -2.32 -10.72
C GLY A 316 20.06 -3.05 -10.38
N GLY A 317 20.91 -3.31 -11.38
CA GLY A 317 22.22 -3.96 -11.20
C GLY A 317 22.14 -5.49 -11.08
N ALA A 318 23.24 -6.13 -10.67
CA ALA A 318 23.34 -7.60 -10.65
C ALA A 318 22.24 -8.31 -9.86
N GLN A 319 21.78 -7.71 -8.76
CA GLN A 319 20.75 -8.27 -7.89
C GLN A 319 19.33 -7.99 -8.41
N GLY A 320 19.16 -7.11 -9.39
CA GLY A 320 17.85 -6.64 -9.84
C GLY A 320 17.11 -5.84 -8.78
N LEU A 321 15.79 -5.72 -8.93
CA LEU A 321 14.95 -4.95 -8.03
C LEU A 321 14.14 -5.88 -7.12
N ALA A 322 14.18 -5.61 -5.82
CA ALA A 322 13.44 -6.35 -4.81
C ALA A 322 12.24 -5.52 -4.32
N PHE A 323 11.15 -6.21 -4.01
CA PHE A 323 9.90 -5.60 -3.58
C PHE A 323 9.24 -6.45 -2.50
N THR A 324 8.57 -5.80 -1.56
CA THR A 324 7.66 -6.44 -0.62
C THR A 324 6.27 -5.86 -0.77
N VAL A 325 5.29 -6.76 -0.90
CA VAL A 325 3.88 -6.44 -1.04
C VAL A 325 3.18 -6.87 0.23
N THR A 326 2.42 -5.96 0.81
CA THR A 326 1.52 -6.24 1.94
C THR A 326 0.20 -5.48 1.74
N PRO A 327 -0.95 -6.05 2.13
CA PRO A 327 -2.24 -5.36 2.06
C PRO A 327 -2.24 -4.02 2.82
N GLU A 328 -1.49 -3.92 3.91
CA GLU A 328 -1.45 -2.73 4.76
C GLU A 328 -0.58 -1.59 4.21
N ASN A 329 0.62 -1.93 3.71
CA ASN A 329 1.61 -0.92 3.30
C ASN A 329 1.73 -0.75 1.78
N GLY A 330 0.99 -1.57 1.02
CA GLY A 330 1.06 -1.60 -0.44
C GLY A 330 2.34 -2.27 -0.94
N VAL A 331 2.85 -1.78 -2.08
CA VAL A 331 4.10 -2.23 -2.68
C VAL A 331 5.24 -1.34 -2.19
N ILE A 332 6.25 -1.96 -1.59
CA ILE A 332 7.46 -1.32 -1.09
C ILE A 332 8.64 -1.83 -1.91
N ALA A 333 9.41 -0.95 -2.54
CA ALA A 333 10.68 -1.32 -3.14
C ALA A 333 11.75 -1.44 -2.04
N LEU A 334 12.46 -2.57 -2.01
CA LEU A 334 13.53 -2.88 -1.06
C LEU A 334 14.87 -2.54 -1.71
N CYS A 335 15.23 -1.26 -1.63
CA CYS A 335 16.39 -0.72 -2.31
C CYS A 335 17.65 -0.89 -1.45
N ASN A 336 18.60 -1.73 -1.88
CA ASN A 336 19.86 -2.08 -1.19
C ASN A 336 19.72 -2.63 0.24
N ASP A 337 18.51 -2.87 0.73
CA ASP A 337 18.32 -3.56 2.01
C ASP A 337 18.75 -5.03 1.88
N PRO A 338 19.51 -5.56 2.85
CA PRO A 338 19.85 -6.98 2.85
C PRO A 338 18.55 -7.79 2.97
N THR A 339 18.33 -8.69 2.03
CA THR A 339 17.11 -9.50 1.96
C THR A 339 17.46 -10.98 2.04
N PRO A 340 18.09 -11.44 3.14
CA PRO A 340 18.74 -12.75 3.21
C PRO A 340 17.81 -13.93 2.92
N LYS A 341 16.52 -13.83 3.30
CA LYS A 341 15.51 -14.85 3.00
C LYS A 341 15.13 -14.89 1.52
N LEU A 342 15.14 -13.74 0.83
CA LEU A 342 14.86 -13.63 -0.60
C LEU A 342 16.09 -13.95 -1.45
N ASP A 343 17.29 -13.59 -0.96
CA ASP A 343 18.58 -13.92 -1.56
C ASP A 343 18.78 -15.44 -1.66
N GLY A 344 18.31 -16.19 -0.65
CA GLY A 344 18.32 -17.65 -0.64
C GLY A 344 17.12 -18.32 -1.33
N ALA A 345 16.19 -17.55 -1.91
CA ALA A 345 15.01 -18.10 -2.56
C ALA A 345 15.35 -18.72 -3.92
N GLN A 346 14.50 -19.64 -4.40
CA GLN A 346 14.70 -20.26 -5.71
C GLN A 346 14.50 -19.23 -6.82
N VAL A 347 15.47 -19.16 -7.73
CA VAL A 347 15.44 -18.30 -8.89
C VAL A 347 14.80 -19.04 -10.06
N TYR A 348 13.72 -18.49 -10.61
CA TYR A 348 13.06 -18.98 -11.81
C TYR A 348 13.50 -18.15 -13.02
N LYS A 349 14.25 -18.77 -13.93
CA LYS A 349 14.67 -18.15 -15.19
C LYS A 349 13.55 -18.26 -16.22
N LEU A 350 12.98 -17.13 -16.63
CA LEU A 350 11.85 -17.03 -17.55
C LEU A 350 12.26 -16.57 -18.96
N GLY A 351 13.49 -16.05 -19.14
CA GLY A 351 13.95 -15.44 -20.40
C GLY A 351 14.76 -16.32 -21.36
N GLU A 352 15.39 -17.41 -20.90
CA GLU A 352 16.30 -18.23 -21.72
C GLU A 352 15.59 -19.36 -22.49
N GLN A 353 14.31 -19.62 -22.21
CA GLN A 353 13.49 -20.57 -22.95
C GLN A 353 12.47 -19.78 -23.75
N GLN A 354 12.33 -20.08 -25.04
CA GLN A 354 11.11 -19.74 -25.77
C GLN A 354 9.93 -20.24 -24.93
N CYS A 355 9.24 -19.35 -24.22
CA CYS A 355 7.83 -19.45 -23.89
C CYS A 355 7.32 -20.90 -23.69
N SER A 356 7.79 -21.65 -22.68
CA SER A 356 7.48 -23.10 -22.63
C SER A 356 5.96 -23.39 -22.54
N VAL A 357 5.17 -22.42 -22.04
CA VAL A 357 3.71 -22.29 -22.32
C VAL A 357 3.25 -20.82 -22.27
N PHE A 358 3.91 -19.95 -21.50
CA PHE A 358 3.32 -18.68 -21.06
C PHE A 358 3.51 -17.47 -22.00
N LEU A 359 4.61 -17.37 -22.75
CA LEU A 359 4.99 -16.15 -23.48
C LEU A 359 4.64 -16.17 -24.99
N GLN A 360 3.91 -17.18 -25.47
CA GLN A 360 3.63 -17.37 -26.91
C GLN A 360 2.52 -16.42 -27.40
N PRO A 361 2.78 -15.58 -28.41
CA PRO A 361 1.71 -14.86 -29.08
C PRO A 361 0.97 -15.83 -30.02
N GLY A 362 -0.26 -16.22 -29.65
CA GLY A 362 -1.20 -16.83 -30.61
C GLY A 362 -1.86 -18.16 -30.24
N ILE A 363 -1.61 -18.76 -29.07
CA ILE A 363 -2.38 -19.94 -28.66
C ILE A 363 -3.54 -19.51 -27.76
N ARG A 364 -4.73 -19.38 -28.37
CA ARG A 364 -6.00 -19.40 -27.65
C ARG A 364 -6.05 -20.67 -26.79
N ARG A 365 -6.28 -20.53 -25.49
CA ARG A 365 -6.95 -21.58 -24.72
C ARG A 365 -8.43 -21.25 -24.64
#